data_AF-A0A5S9MMJ7-F1
#
_entry.id   AF-A0A5S9MMJ7-F1
#
_cell.length_a   1.000
_cell.length_b   1.000
_cell.length_c   1.000
_cell.angle_alpha   90.00
_cell.angle_beta   90.00
_cell.angle_gamma   90.00
#
_symmetry.space_group_name_H-M   'P 1'
#
loop_
_entity.id
_entity.type
_entity.pdbx_description
1 polymer ?
#
loop_
_entity_poly.entity_id
_entity_poly.type
_entity_poly.pdbx_seq_one_letter_code
_entity_poly.pdbx_strand_id
1 'polypeptide(L)'
;MPVIGELVKVVTFTEFKKSDQGTNIDLKTPHVSGLGDGTLQDSLNQKYLAENKKKLYQDFEKETKGYKNGHLSVESGYEVRTNNDQILSLGRYKVTTQASAAEEMTYDTVDKKNHVLIIITKPV
;
A
#
# COMPACT_ATOMS: atom_id res chain seq x y z
N MET A 1 -35.10 11.54 -4.72
CA MET A 1 -34.44 11.28 -3.42
C MET A 1 -32.96 11.14 -3.69
N PRO A 2 -32.06 11.87 -3.01
CA PRO A 2 -30.63 11.67 -3.21
C PRO A 2 -30.25 10.33 -2.58
N VAL A 3 -29.69 9.43 -3.39
CA VAL A 3 -29.10 8.19 -2.87
C VAL A 3 -27.84 8.62 -2.13
N ILE A 4 -27.79 8.38 -0.82
CA ILE A 4 -26.54 8.46 -0.07
C ILE A 4 -25.69 7.31 -0.63
N GLY A 5 -24.88 7.61 -1.65
CA GLY A 5 -23.92 6.67 -2.19
C GLY A 5 -22.96 6.27 -1.08
N GLU A 6 -22.64 4.98 -0.98
CA GLU A 6 -21.68 4.50 0.01
C GLU A 6 -20.38 5.27 -0.12
N LEU A 7 -20.05 6.00 0.94
CA LEU A 7 -18.97 6.97 0.91
C LEU A 7 -17.66 6.23 1.18
N VAL A 8 -17.05 5.72 0.10
CA VAL A 8 -15.78 5.00 0.16
C VAL A 8 -14.68 5.91 0.71
N LYS A 9 -14.03 5.47 1.79
CA LYS A 9 -12.93 6.16 2.46
C LYS A 9 -11.68 5.30 2.47
N VAL A 10 -10.54 5.94 2.21
CA VAL A 10 -9.22 5.33 2.34
C VAL A 10 -8.47 6.05 3.46
N VAL A 11 -8.00 5.29 4.45
CA VAL A 11 -7.27 5.80 5.63
C VAL A 11 -6.03 4.96 5.88
N THR A 12 -5.07 5.50 6.63
CA THR A 12 -3.90 4.72 7.05
C THR A 12 -4.28 3.95 8.31
N PHE A 13 -4.30 2.62 8.23
CA PHE A 13 -4.69 1.78 9.38
C PHE A 13 -3.52 1.45 10.28
N THR A 14 -2.33 1.27 9.71
CA THR A 14 -1.12 1.01 10.48
C THR A 14 0.04 1.70 9.81
N GLU A 15 0.76 2.49 10.59
CA GLU A 15 2.04 3.09 10.22
C GLU A 15 3.12 2.42 11.04
N PHE A 16 4.14 1.89 10.36
CA PHE A 16 5.31 1.29 11.00
C PHE A 16 6.52 2.10 10.62
N LYS A 17 7.12 2.79 11.61
CA LYS A 17 8.31 3.58 11.42
C LYS A 17 9.40 3.13 12.39
N LYS A 18 10.57 2.81 11.86
CA LYS A 18 11.75 2.48 12.67
C LYS A 18 12.98 3.02 11.98
N SER A 19 13.81 3.72 12.74
CA SER A 19 15.12 4.19 12.30
C SER A 19 16.16 3.66 13.27
N ASP A 20 17.20 3.02 12.75
CA ASP A 20 18.29 2.46 13.54
C ASP A 20 19.60 2.60 12.77
N GLN A 21 20.67 3.06 13.42
CA GLN A 21 21.97 3.47 12.88
C GLN A 21 22.28 3.03 11.44
N GLY A 22 21.83 3.81 10.46
CA GLY A 22 22.09 3.59 9.02
C GLY A 22 20.93 2.97 8.23
N THR A 23 19.93 2.44 8.91
CA THR A 23 18.74 1.80 8.34
C THR A 23 17.46 2.54 8.73
N ASN A 24 16.53 2.66 7.79
CA ASN A 24 15.26 3.34 8.02
C ASN A 24 14.13 2.56 7.34
N ILE A 25 13.00 2.45 8.01
CA ILE A 25 11.80 1.85 7.44
C ILE A 25 10.58 2.70 7.82
N ASP A 26 9.77 3.02 6.83
CA ASP A 26 8.52 3.78 6.97
C ASP A 26 7.46 3.10 6.08
N LEU A 27 6.56 2.33 6.68
CA LEU A 27 5.52 1.58 5.98
C LEU A 27 4.14 2.10 6.38
N LYS A 28 3.41 2.65 5.42
CA LYS A 28 2.01 3.06 5.61
C LYS A 28 1.08 2.04 4.97
N THR A 29 0.20 1.46 5.76
CA THR A 29 -0.77 0.46 5.30
C THR A 29 -2.11 1.13 5.01
N PRO A 30 -2.55 1.16 3.73
CA PRO A 30 -3.87 1.65 3.40
C PRO A 30 -4.95 0.71 3.92
N HIS A 31 -6.08 1.29 4.27
CA HIS A 31 -7.31 0.59 4.60
C HIS A 31 -8.48 1.27 3.91
N VAL A 32 -9.24 0.48 3.18
CA VAL A 32 -10.41 0.91 2.43
C VAL A 32 -11.66 0.49 3.20
N SER A 33 -12.60 1.41 3.33
CA SER A 33 -13.90 1.20 3.99
C SER A 33 -15.04 1.79 3.16
N GLY A 34 -16.23 1.22 3.27
CA GLY A 34 -17.44 1.72 2.62
C GLY A 34 -17.58 1.27 1.16
N LEU A 35 -17.02 0.11 0.81
CA LEU A 35 -17.04 -0.48 -0.54
C LEU A 35 -18.33 -1.21 -0.92
N GLY A 36 -19.28 -1.32 0.02
CA GLY A 36 -20.54 -2.08 -0.13
C GLY A 36 -20.40 -3.60 -0.06
N ASP A 37 -19.33 -4.12 -0.67
CA ASP A 37 -18.94 -5.53 -0.57
C ASP A 37 -17.90 -5.72 0.53
N GLY A 38 -18.36 -6.25 1.68
CA GLY A 38 -17.48 -6.56 2.81
C GLY A 38 -16.41 -7.60 2.49
N THR A 39 -16.68 -8.55 1.59
CA THR A 39 -15.73 -9.59 1.20
C THR A 39 -14.58 -9.01 0.38
N LEU A 40 -14.91 -8.19 -0.61
CA LEU A 40 -13.92 -7.49 -1.43
C LEU A 40 -13.07 -6.55 -0.57
N GLN A 41 -13.73 -5.80 0.31
CA GLN A 41 -13.08 -4.88 1.24
C GLN A 41 -12.09 -5.60 2.16
N ASP A 42 -12.51 -6.70 2.77
CA ASP A 42 -11.66 -7.47 3.68
C ASP A 42 -10.49 -8.12 2.94
N SER A 43 -10.73 -8.65 1.74
CA SER A 43 -9.68 -9.20 0.88
C SER A 43 -8.62 -8.17 0.52
N LEU A 44 -9.03 -6.95 0.15
CA LEU A 44 -8.12 -5.83 -0.13
C LEU A 44 -7.30 -5.44 1.09
N ASN A 45 -7.96 -5.24 2.23
CA ASN A 45 -7.30 -4.82 3.46
C ASN A 45 -6.33 -5.91 3.98
N GLN A 46 -6.70 -7.18 3.89
CA GLN A 46 -5.84 -8.31 4.23
C GLN A 46 -4.63 -8.39 3.30
N LYS A 47 -4.82 -8.17 1.99
CA LYS A 47 -3.71 -8.11 1.02
C LYS A 47 -2.72 -7.01 1.40
N TYR A 48 -3.20 -5.81 1.70
CA TYR A 48 -2.33 -4.69 2.09
C TYR A 48 -1.55 -4.96 3.38
N LEU A 49 -2.20 -5.53 4.39
CA LEU A 49 -1.55 -5.95 5.63
C LEU A 49 -0.50 -7.04 5.39
N ALA A 50 -0.83 -8.05 4.57
CA ALA A 50 0.08 -9.14 4.26
C ALA A 50 1.31 -8.66 3.49
N GLU A 51 1.14 -7.79 2.49
CA GLU A 51 2.25 -7.23 1.71
C GLU A 51 3.17 -6.37 2.59
N ASN A 52 2.63 -5.45 3.38
CA ASN A 52 3.46 -4.60 4.25
C ASN A 52 4.16 -5.41 5.36
N LYS A 53 3.41 -6.24 6.10
CA LYS A 53 3.95 -6.96 7.27
C LYS A 53 4.88 -8.11 6.86
N LYS A 54 4.53 -8.86 5.82
CA LYS A 54 5.26 -10.08 5.47
C LYS A 54 6.32 -9.84 4.42
N LYS A 55 6.03 -9.05 3.39
CA LYS A 55 6.98 -8.84 2.29
C LYS A 55 7.96 -7.75 2.66
N LEU A 56 7.47 -6.52 2.85
CA LEU A 56 8.36 -5.36 3.04
C LEU A 56 9.15 -5.43 4.35
N TYR A 57 8.50 -5.73 5.47
CA TYR A 57 9.20 -5.79 6.75
C TYR A 57 10.19 -6.96 6.85
N GLN A 58 9.82 -8.17 6.37
CA GLN A 58 10.75 -9.31 6.43
C GLN A 58 11.90 -9.17 5.44
N ASP A 59 11.63 -8.61 4.25
CA ASP A 59 12.68 -8.33 3.27
C ASP A 59 13.64 -7.28 3.84
N PHE A 60 13.13 -6.23 4.48
CA PHE A 60 13.95 -5.26 5.21
C PHE A 60 14.78 -5.91 6.34
N GLU A 61 14.18 -6.73 7.21
CA GLU A 61 14.93 -7.42 8.27
C GLU A 61 15.99 -8.39 7.73
N LYS A 62 15.74 -9.04 6.58
CA LYS A 62 16.71 -9.93 5.93
C LYS A 62 17.86 -9.14 5.33
N GLU A 63 17.57 -8.07 4.60
CA GLU A 63 18.60 -7.21 4.00
C GLU A 63 19.46 -6.55 5.08
N THR A 64 18.83 -5.97 6.12
CA THR A 64 19.56 -5.32 7.23
C THR A 64 20.45 -6.28 8.03
N LYS A 65 20.09 -7.55 8.19
CA LYS A 65 20.96 -8.56 8.85
C LYS A 65 22.26 -8.83 8.08
N GLY A 66 22.27 -8.63 6.76
CA GLY A 66 23.46 -8.80 5.92
C GLY A 66 24.28 -7.52 5.73
N TYR A 67 23.66 -6.35 5.95
CA TYR A 67 24.27 -5.04 5.73
C TYR A 67 24.98 -4.53 6.99
N LYS A 68 26.28 -4.82 7.13
CA LYS A 68 27.09 -4.32 8.26
C LYS A 68 27.63 -2.89 8.12
N ASN A 69 27.68 -2.33 6.89
CA ASN A 69 28.33 -1.05 6.60
C ASN A 69 27.60 -0.18 5.53
N GLY A 70 26.32 -0.42 5.24
CA GLY A 70 25.58 0.32 4.21
C GLY A 70 24.30 0.96 4.73
N HIS A 71 23.87 2.04 4.08
CA HIS A 71 22.58 2.67 4.37
C HIS A 71 21.46 1.98 3.58
N LEU A 72 20.38 1.56 4.25
CA LEU A 72 19.18 1.01 3.61
C LEU A 72 17.94 1.71 4.15
N SER A 73 17.20 2.39 3.28
CA SER A 73 15.89 2.96 3.60
C SER A 73 14.81 2.31 2.76
N VAL A 74 13.75 1.81 3.40
CA VAL A 74 12.55 1.31 2.70
C VAL A 74 11.36 2.17 3.11
N GLU A 75 10.76 2.85 2.14
CA GLU A 75 9.53 3.61 2.32
C GLU A 75 8.42 2.95 1.51
N SER A 76 7.23 2.81 2.11
CA SER A 76 6.02 2.46 1.37
C SER A 76 4.83 3.30 1.80
N GLY A 77 3.99 3.62 0.82
CA GLY A 77 2.82 4.43 1.04
C GLY A 77 1.79 4.28 -0.06
N TYR A 78 0.80 5.17 -0.01
CA TYR A 78 -0.30 5.17 -0.96
C TYR A 78 -0.80 6.58 -1.24
N GLU A 79 -1.38 6.74 -2.42
CA GLU A 79 -2.03 7.95 -2.89
C GLU A 79 -3.37 7.58 -3.53
N VAL A 80 -4.42 8.28 -3.14
CA VAL A 80 -5.72 8.15 -3.80
C VAL A 80 -5.65 8.92 -5.13
N ARG A 81 -5.57 8.19 -6.23
CA ARG A 81 -5.52 8.76 -7.59
C ARG A 81 -6.89 9.21 -8.06
N THR A 82 -7.91 8.41 -7.76
CA THR A 82 -9.31 8.68 -8.14
C THR A 82 -10.24 8.18 -7.04
N ASN A 83 -11.24 8.98 -6.69
CA ASN A 83 -12.34 8.57 -5.83
C ASN A 83 -13.62 9.28 -6.28
N ASN A 84 -14.38 8.65 -7.19
CA ASN A 84 -15.67 9.15 -7.65
C ASN A 84 -16.77 8.10 -7.41
N ASP A 85 -17.98 8.33 -7.87
CA ASP A 85 -19.14 7.46 -7.59
C ASP A 85 -19.00 6.03 -8.14
N GLN A 86 -18.10 5.78 -9.09
CA GLN A 86 -17.93 4.48 -9.71
C GLN A 86 -16.55 3.87 -9.46
N ILE A 87 -15.48 4.66 -9.42
CA ILE A 87 -14.11 4.17 -9.40
C ILE A 87 -13.38 4.70 -8.17
N LEU A 88 -12.74 3.77 -7.46
CA LEU A 88 -11.64 4.07 -6.55
C LEU A 88 -10.34 3.61 -7.22
N SER A 89 -9.33 4.46 -7.34
CA SER A 89 -7.99 4.08 -7.77
C SER A 89 -6.96 4.48 -6.73
N LEU A 90 -6.20 3.50 -6.26
CA LEU A 90 -5.18 3.63 -5.23
C LEU A 90 -3.82 3.34 -5.86
N GLY A 91 -2.97 4.36 -5.95
CA GLY A 91 -1.56 4.18 -6.29
C GLY A 91 -0.78 3.84 -5.03
N ARG A 92 -0.09 2.72 -5.00
CA ARG A 92 0.79 2.30 -3.91
C ARG A 92 2.22 2.34 -4.40
N TYR A 93 3.09 2.98 -3.63
CA TYR A 93 4.49 3.12 -3.96
C TYR A 93 5.36 2.42 -2.93
N LYS A 94 6.50 1.93 -3.39
CA LYS A 94 7.59 1.39 -2.57
C LYS A 94 8.89 1.99 -3.09
N VAL A 95 9.57 2.74 -2.23
CA VAL A 95 10.89 3.31 -2.52
C VAL A 95 11.91 2.55 -1.69
N THR A 96 12.91 1.99 -2.35
CA THR A 96 14.08 1.38 -1.70
C THR A 96 15.29 2.24 -2.01
N THR A 97 15.93 2.77 -0.98
CA THR A 97 17.12 3.64 -1.11
C THR A 97 18.32 2.94 -0.48
N GLN A 98 19.35 2.71 -1.30
CA GLN A 98 20.66 2.24 -0.87
C GLN A 98 21.71 3.26 -1.30
N ALA A 99 22.59 2.90 -2.25
CA ALA A 99 23.43 3.88 -2.95
C ALA A 99 22.61 4.77 -3.91
N SER A 100 21.49 4.26 -4.41
CA SER A 100 20.51 4.97 -5.23
C SER A 100 19.09 4.61 -4.78
N ALA A 101 18.11 5.42 -5.19
CA ALA A 101 16.69 5.16 -4.95
C ALA A 101 16.08 4.41 -6.13
N ALA A 102 15.31 3.36 -5.85
CA ALA A 102 14.47 2.65 -6.80
C ALA A 102 13.01 2.73 -6.33
N GLU A 103 12.11 3.20 -7.20
CA GLU A 103 10.69 3.34 -6.93
C GLU A 103 9.87 2.33 -7.74
N GLU A 104 9.05 1.55 -7.05
CA GLU A 104 8.08 0.64 -7.63
C GLU A 104 6.67 1.17 -7.34
N MET A 105 5.82 1.31 -8.38
CA MET A 105 4.45 1.80 -8.23
C MET A 105 3.44 0.81 -8.78
N THR A 106 2.46 0.47 -7.95
CA THR A 106 1.35 -0.46 -8.24
C THR A 106 0.03 0.28 -8.12
N TYR A 107 -0.93 -0.01 -9.01
CA TYR A 107 -2.25 0.60 -8.96
C TYR A 107 -3.31 -0.46 -8.71
N ASP A 108 -4.11 -0.29 -7.66
CA ASP A 108 -5.33 -1.07 -7.43
C ASP A 108 -6.53 -0.18 -7.77
N THR A 109 -7.30 -0.59 -8.75
CA THR A 109 -8.51 0.11 -9.19
C THR A 109 -9.72 -0.75 -8.87
N VAL A 110 -10.67 -0.20 -8.13
CA VAL A 110 -11.92 -0.87 -7.75
C VAL A 110 -13.08 -0.19 -8.45
N ASP A 111 -13.85 -0.97 -9.20
CA ASP A 111 -15.19 -0.57 -9.65
C ASP A 111 -16.17 -0.79 -8.48
N LYS A 112 -16.63 0.32 -7.89
CA LYS A 112 -17.55 0.35 -6.74
C LYS A 112 -18.95 -0.13 -7.08
N LYS A 113 -19.36 -0.04 -8.35
CA LYS A 113 -20.69 -0.47 -8.80
C LYS A 113 -20.73 -1.96 -9.12
N ASN A 114 -19.65 -2.47 -9.70
CA ASN A 114 -19.54 -3.87 -10.09
C ASN A 114 -18.82 -4.73 -9.04
N HIS A 115 -18.27 -4.11 -7.99
CA HIS A 115 -17.46 -4.76 -6.94
C HIS A 115 -16.30 -5.60 -7.52
N VAL A 116 -15.61 -5.05 -8.52
CA VAL A 116 -14.48 -5.71 -9.19
C VAL A 116 -13.18 -4.98 -8.89
N LEU A 117 -12.15 -5.75 -8.50
CA LEU A 117 -10.78 -5.27 -8.37
C LEU A 117 -10.00 -5.52 -9.67
N ILE A 118 -9.43 -4.44 -10.21
CA ILE A 118 -8.52 -4.42 -11.35
C ILE A 118 -7.15 -3.99 -10.83
N ILE A 119 -6.16 -4.89 -10.95
CA ILE A 119 -4.79 -4.63 -10.52
C ILE A 119 -3.96 -4.34 -11.77
N ILE A 120 -3.26 -3.21 -11.77
CA ILE A 120 -2.31 -2.85 -12.83
C ILE A 120 -0.91 -2.82 -12.22
N THR A 121 -0.10 -3.78 -12.62
CA THR A 121 1.33 -3.86 -12.30
C THR A 121 2.13 -3.60 -13.57
N LYS A 122 3.11 -2.70 -13.52
CA LYS A 122 4.12 -2.66 -14.59
C LYS A 122 4.98 -3.92 -14.50
N PRO A 123 5.17 -4.68 -15.60
CA PRO A 123 6.23 -5.69 -15.64
C PRO A 123 7.58 -4.98 -15.53
N VAL A 124 8.45 -5.52 -14.67
CA VAL A 124 9.85 -5.09 -14.50
C VAL A 124 10.70 -5.75 -15.57
#